data_AF-A0A938JF77-F1
#
_entry.id   AF-A0A938JF77-F1
#
_cell.length_a   1.000
_cell.length_b   1.000
_cell.length_c   1.000
_cell.angle_alpha   90.00
_cell.angle_beta   90.00
_cell.angle_gamma   90.00
#
_symmetry.space_group_name_H-M   'P 1'
#
loop_
_entity.id
_entity.type
_entity.pdbx_description
1 polymer ?
#
loop_
_entity_poly.entity_id
_entity_poly.type
_entity_poly.pdbx_seq_one_letter_code
_entity_poly.pdbx_strand_id
1 'polypeptide(L)'
;MWVKNPEDFNIGAYGIKEPQGEAKLAKELTQLGAIILPGLAVDVNATRLGKGKGFYDRVLEQLNTNVKRIVLLFDAEFILEIPKEPHDQPIHTIATPYRSIHFTKPD
;
A
#
# COMPACT_ATOMS: atom_id res chain seq x y z
N MET A 1 2.55 1.31 -16.95
CA MET A 1 2.96 2.74 -17.07
C MET A 1 4.01 3.14 -16.04
N TRP A 2 4.88 4.09 -16.39
CA TRP A 2 5.74 4.83 -15.47
C TRP A 2 5.55 6.31 -15.80
N VAL A 3 5.38 7.15 -14.78
CA VAL A 3 5.39 8.61 -14.95
C VAL A 3 6.83 9.06 -14.85
N LYS A 4 7.31 9.76 -15.88
CA LYS A 4 8.63 10.39 -15.87
C LYS A 4 8.51 11.91 -15.79
N ASN A 5 7.45 12.46 -16.39
CA ASN A 5 7.22 13.88 -16.47
C ASN A 5 5.79 14.25 -15.99
N PRO A 6 5.54 15.52 -15.62
CA PRO A 6 4.22 15.98 -15.18
C PRO A 6 3.10 15.84 -16.22
N GLU A 7 3.42 15.82 -17.51
CA GLU A 7 2.48 15.61 -18.61
C GLU A 7 2.05 14.15 -18.81
N ASP A 8 2.74 13.18 -18.17
CA ASP A 8 2.41 11.76 -18.25
C ASP A 8 1.19 11.39 -17.37
N PHE A 9 0.38 12.36 -16.97
CA PHE A 9 -0.81 12.18 -16.13
C PHE A 9 -2.09 12.55 -16.87
N ASN A 10 -3.16 11.82 -16.57
CA ASN A 10 -4.54 12.20 -16.83
C ASN A 10 -5.31 12.35 -15.52
N ILE A 11 -6.45 13.03 -15.55
CA ILE A 11 -7.36 13.08 -14.41
C ILE A 11 -8.24 11.83 -14.44
N GLY A 12 -8.10 10.99 -13.43
CA GLY A 12 -8.88 9.77 -13.25
C GLY A 12 -10.30 10.02 -12.72
N ALA A 13 -11.05 8.92 -12.54
CA ALA A 13 -12.47 8.96 -12.16
C ALA A 13 -12.76 9.67 -10.83
N TYR A 14 -11.75 9.77 -9.94
CA TYR A 14 -11.85 10.44 -8.64
C TYR A 14 -11.24 11.85 -8.63
N GLY A 15 -10.94 12.43 -9.79
CA GLY A 15 -10.30 13.75 -9.87
C GLY A 15 -8.82 13.75 -9.50
N ILE A 16 -8.21 12.57 -9.33
CA ILE A 16 -6.79 12.40 -9.00
C ILE A 16 -5.96 12.21 -10.26
N LYS A 17 -4.70 12.64 -10.22
CA LYS A 17 -3.74 12.38 -11.29
C LYS A 17 -3.43 10.87 -11.33
N GLU A 18 -3.68 10.26 -12.47
CA GLU A 18 -3.35 8.87 -12.78
C GLU A 18 -2.39 8.85 -13.97
N PRO A 19 -1.40 7.95 -14.00
CA PRO A 19 -0.47 7.89 -15.14
C PRO A 19 -1.22 7.64 -16.46
N GLN A 20 -0.62 8.04 -17.58
CA GLN A 20 -1.11 7.70 -18.91
C GLN A 20 -0.54 6.38 -19.43
N GLY A 21 -1.28 5.73 -20.33
CA GLY A 21 -0.86 4.51 -21.02
C GLY A 21 -1.48 3.22 -20.47
N GLU A 22 -0.95 2.08 -20.92
CA GLU A 22 -1.50 0.77 -20.55
C GLU A 22 -1.17 0.41 -19.10
N ALA A 23 -2.21 -0.01 -18.38
CA ALA A 23 -2.11 -0.53 -17.03
C ALA A 23 -1.31 -1.84 -17.05
N LYS A 24 -0.28 -1.90 -16.21
CA LYS A 24 0.45 -3.15 -15.98
C LYS A 24 -0.23 -3.94 -14.87
N LEU A 25 -0.30 -5.25 -15.02
CA LEU A 25 -0.78 -6.11 -13.93
C LEU A 25 0.26 -6.12 -12.80
N ALA A 26 -0.21 -6.23 -11.56
CA ALA A 26 0.67 -6.25 -10.39
C ALA A 26 1.73 -7.37 -10.48
N LYS A 27 1.35 -8.54 -11.00
CA LYS A 27 2.25 -9.68 -11.23
C LYS A 27 3.39 -9.40 -12.23
N GLU A 28 3.26 -8.38 -13.08
CA GLU A 28 4.29 -7.99 -14.05
C GLU A 28 5.37 -7.10 -13.43
N LEU A 29 5.19 -6.64 -12.20
CA LEU A 29 6.11 -5.75 -11.49
C LEU A 29 7.24 -6.54 -10.81
N THR A 30 7.97 -7.34 -11.59
CA THR A 30 8.99 -8.28 -11.08
C THR A 30 10.21 -7.62 -10.43
N GLN A 31 10.50 -6.38 -10.79
CA GLN A 31 11.62 -5.60 -10.24
C GLN A 31 11.23 -4.65 -9.10
N LEU A 32 9.98 -4.71 -8.62
CA LEU A 32 9.50 -3.82 -7.56
C LEU A 32 10.13 -4.21 -6.22
N GLY A 33 10.96 -3.32 -5.65
CA GLY A 33 11.55 -3.54 -4.32
C GLY A 33 10.61 -3.17 -3.17
N ALA A 34 9.80 -2.14 -3.36
CA ALA A 34 8.90 -1.60 -2.34
C ALA A 34 7.67 -0.93 -2.94
N ILE A 35 6.60 -0.81 -2.15
CA ILE A 35 5.39 -0.07 -2.45
C ILE A 35 4.99 0.78 -1.24
N ILE A 36 4.66 2.04 -1.51
CA ILE A 36 4.07 2.95 -0.52
C ILE A 36 2.55 2.87 -0.64
N LEU A 37 1.89 2.58 0.47
CA LEU A 37 0.45 2.37 0.56
C LEU A 37 -0.17 3.49 1.40
N PRO A 38 -1.32 4.04 0.96
CA PRO A 38 -2.14 4.85 1.85
C PRO A 38 -2.90 3.96 2.85
N GLY A 39 -3.19 4.52 4.01
CA GLY A 39 -4.01 3.92 5.06
C GLY A 39 -4.71 4.98 5.88
N LEU A 40 -5.78 4.59 6.56
CA LEU A 40 -6.43 5.38 7.61
C LEU A 40 -5.89 5.00 9.00
N ALA A 41 -5.47 3.74 9.15
CA ALA A 41 -4.81 3.23 10.35
C ALA A 41 -4.04 1.94 10.05
N VAL A 42 -3.10 1.59 10.92
CA VAL A 42 -2.52 0.25 11.02
C VAL A 42 -2.57 -0.20 12.47
N ASP A 43 -2.81 -1.49 12.71
CA ASP A 43 -2.82 -2.05 14.06
C ASP A 43 -1.51 -2.79 14.42
N VAL A 44 -1.41 -3.24 15.67
CA VAL A 44 -0.26 -4.00 16.18
C VAL A 44 -0.04 -5.35 15.48
N ASN A 45 -1.01 -5.84 14.72
CA ASN A 45 -0.96 -7.09 13.96
C ASN A 45 -0.61 -6.86 12.48
N ALA A 46 -0.16 -5.67 12.12
CA ALA A 46 0.14 -5.25 10.75
C ALA A 46 -1.09 -5.25 9.81
N THR A 47 -2.29 -5.20 10.36
CA THR A 47 -3.53 -5.00 9.58
C THR A 47 -3.62 -3.54 9.18
N ARG A 48 -3.96 -3.27 7.91
CA ARG A 48 -4.08 -1.90 7.37
C ARG A 48 -5.54 -1.59 7.08
N LEU A 49 -6.06 -0.51 7.65
CA LEU A 49 -7.38 0.01 7.31
C LEU A 49 -7.29 0.93 6.10
N GLY A 50 -7.90 0.54 4.98
CA GLY A 50 -8.05 1.39 3.79
C GLY A 50 -9.37 2.18 3.78
N LYS A 51 -9.67 2.84 2.65
CA LYS A 51 -10.96 3.55 2.43
C LYS A 51 -12.15 2.63 2.06
N GLY A 52 -12.01 1.30 2.20
CA GLY A 52 -13.13 0.35 2.06
C GLY A 52 -13.48 -0.18 0.65
N LYS A 53 -12.67 0.06 -0.39
CA LYS A 53 -12.90 -0.51 -1.75
C LYS A 53 -12.01 -1.71 -2.12
N GLY A 54 -11.13 -2.12 -1.22
CA GLY A 54 -10.23 -3.27 -1.41
C GLY A 54 -9.28 -3.15 -2.61
N PHE A 55 -9.04 -1.95 -3.15
CA PHE A 55 -8.19 -1.76 -4.34
C PHE A 55 -6.77 -2.28 -4.10
N TYR A 56 -6.19 -1.93 -2.96
CA TYR A 56 -4.82 -2.31 -2.63
C TYR A 56 -4.72 -3.78 -2.26
N ASP A 57 -5.70 -4.36 -1.57
CA ASP A 57 -5.63 -5.76 -1.14
C ASP A 57 -5.61 -6.71 -2.36
N ARG A 58 -6.41 -6.42 -3.39
CA ARG A 58 -6.37 -7.13 -4.69
C ARG A 58 -5.04 -6.99 -5.44
N VAL A 59 -4.36 -5.84 -5.32
CA VAL A 59 -3.04 -5.62 -5.94
C VAL A 59 -1.97 -6.36 -5.16
N LEU A 60 -1.99 -6.24 -3.83
CA LEU A 60 -1.00 -6.82 -2.92
C LEU A 60 -1.00 -8.35 -2.93
N GLU A 61 -2.16 -8.97 -3.13
CA GLU A 61 -2.30 -10.43 -3.31
C GLU A 61 -1.51 -10.95 -4.53
N GLN A 62 -1.41 -10.13 -5.59
CA GLN A 62 -0.71 -10.49 -6.82
C GLN A 62 0.78 -10.13 -6.83
N LEU A 63 1.26 -9.39 -5.83
CA LEU A 63 2.66 -8.98 -5.74
C LEU A 63 3.53 -10.09 -5.15
N ASN A 64 4.81 -10.09 -5.55
CA ASN A 64 5.80 -10.95 -4.93
C ASN A 64 5.90 -10.66 -3.42
N THR A 65 6.00 -11.70 -2.61
CA THR A 65 6.08 -11.63 -1.14
C THR A 65 7.34 -10.91 -0.62
N ASN A 66 8.32 -10.67 -1.49
CA ASN A 66 9.55 -9.92 -1.22
C ASN A 66 9.36 -8.40 -1.37
N VAL A 67 8.28 -7.94 -2.01
CA VAL A 67 8.00 -6.49 -2.16
C VAL A 67 7.71 -5.88 -0.78
N LYS A 68 8.51 -4.90 -0.38
CA LYS A 68 8.32 -4.20 0.90
C LYS A 68 7.09 -3.29 0.85
N ARG A 69 6.05 -3.71 1.57
CA ARG A 69 4.80 -2.95 1.81
C ARG A 69 4.97 -1.95 2.97
N ILE A 70 4.95 -0.65 2.65
CA ILE A 70 5.17 0.45 3.60
C ILE A 70 3.92 1.32 3.66
N VAL A 71 3.42 1.63 4.86
CA VAL A 71 2.29 2.57 5.05
C VAL A 71 2.82 3.86 5.67
N LEU A 72 2.41 5.00 5.12
CA LEU A 72 2.68 6.32 5.70
C LEU A 72 1.50 6.69 6.59
N LEU A 73 1.77 6.99 7.85
CA LEU A 73 0.78 7.34 8.85
C LEU A 73 1.33 8.36 9.84
N PHE A 74 0.46 9.10 10.52
CA PHE A 74 0.80 9.79 11.75
C PHE A 74 0.80 8.81 12.94
N ASP A 75 1.53 9.13 14.01
CA ASP A 75 1.63 8.25 15.19
C ASP A 75 0.26 7.93 15.83
N ALA A 76 -0.72 8.83 15.73
CA ALA A 76 -2.08 8.62 16.23
C ALA A 76 -2.90 7.62 15.39
N GLU A 77 -2.46 7.29 14.18
CA GLU A 77 -3.12 6.34 13.27
C GLU A 77 -2.54 4.92 13.43
N PHE A 78 -1.55 4.73 14.32
CA PHE A 78 -1.15 3.42 14.81
C PHE A 78 -1.98 3.05 16.04
N ILE A 79 -2.88 2.09 15.88
CA ILE A 79 -3.91 1.76 16.89
C ILE A 79 -3.80 0.32 17.37
N LEU A 80 -4.66 -0.05 18.32
CA LEU A 80 -4.60 -1.39 18.94
C LEU A 80 -5.18 -2.49 18.04
N GLU A 81 -6.31 -2.24 17.39
CA GLU A 81 -7.03 -3.30 16.68
C GLU A 81 -7.81 -2.75 15.49
N ILE A 82 -7.74 -3.47 14.37
CA ILE A 82 -8.55 -3.27 13.18
C ILE A 82 -9.27 -4.59 12.88
N PRO A 83 -10.60 -4.59 12.65
CA PRO A 83 -11.29 -5.78 12.16
C PRO A 83 -10.67 -6.26 10.87
N LYS A 84 -10.25 -7.53 10.85
CA LYS A 84 -9.52 -8.15 9.73
C LYS A 84 -10.38 -9.17 9.01
N GLU A 85 -10.32 -9.14 7.69
CA GLU A 85 -10.91 -10.15 6.81
C GLU A 85 -9.84 -11.08 6.19
N PRO A 86 -10.20 -12.29 5.74
CA PRO A 86 -9.24 -13.25 5.18
C PRO A 86 -8.44 -12.75 3.97
N HIS A 87 -9.00 -11.80 3.22
CA HIS A 87 -8.36 -11.24 2.05
C HIS A 87 -7.39 -10.09 2.38
N ASP A 88 -7.39 -9.58 3.62
CA ASP A 88 -6.56 -8.47 4.03
C ASP A 88 -5.08 -8.83 4.00
N GLN A 89 -4.32 -8.00 3.29
CA GLN A 89 -2.91 -8.22 3.07
C GLN A 89 -2.09 -7.47 4.14
N PRO A 90 -1.27 -8.17 4.95
CA PRO A 90 -0.48 -7.51 5.99
C PRO A 90 0.59 -6.62 5.37
N ILE A 91 1.01 -5.61 6.13
CA ILE A 91 2.10 -4.71 5.76
C ILE A 91 3.41 -5.10 6.47
N HIS A 92 4.52 -4.47 6.10
CA HIS A 92 5.82 -4.74 6.72
C HIS A 92 6.36 -3.58 7.55
N THR A 93 5.98 -2.35 7.21
CA THR A 93 6.53 -1.15 7.87
C THR A 93 5.50 -0.03 7.93
N ILE A 94 5.43 0.65 9.07
CA ILE A 94 4.83 1.98 9.20
C ILE A 94 5.97 2.98 9.22
N ALA A 95 5.84 4.06 8.45
CA ALA A 95 6.69 5.23 8.59
C ALA A 95 5.83 6.41 9.06
N THR A 96 6.25 7.03 10.17
CA THR A 96 5.66 8.25 10.72
C THR A 96 6.66 9.40 10.65
N PRO A 97 6.24 10.64 10.91
CA PRO A 97 7.17 11.78 10.97
C PRO A 97 8.31 11.60 12.00
N TYR A 98 8.13 10.75 13.02
CA TYR A 98 9.07 10.63 14.14
C TYR A 98 9.81 9.29 14.19
N ARG A 99 9.25 8.22 13.60
CA ARG A 99 9.83 6.88 13.69
C ARG A 99 9.35 5.94 12.58
N SER A 100 10.04 4.81 12.44
CA SER A 100 9.55 3.66 11.69
C SER A 100 9.27 2.49 12.63
N ILE A 101 8.22 1.73 12.32
CA ILE A 101 7.85 0.50 13.02
C ILE A 101 7.93 -0.63 12.01
N HIS A 102 8.70 -1.67 12.31
CA HIS A 102 8.91 -2.81 11.42
C HIS A 102 8.25 -4.05 12.00
N PHE A 103 7.40 -4.69 11.20
CA PHE A 103 6.78 -5.96 11.56
C PHE A 103 7.66 -7.09 11.02
N THR A 104 8.04 -8.00 11.92
CA THR A 104 8.65 -9.27 11.53
C THR A 104 7.55 -10.16 10.96
N LYS A 105 7.80 -10.80 9.81
CA LYS A 105 6.97 -11.95 9.43
C LYS A 105 7.08 -12.98 10.57
N PRO A 106 5.98 -13.58 11.05
CA PRO A 106 6.09 -14.83 11.78
C PRO A 106 6.81 -15.82 10.86
N ASP A 107 7.76 -16.57 11.41
CA ASP A 107 8.41 -17.68 10.71
C ASP A 107 7.40 -18.70 10.18
#